data_AF-A0A519X4J5-F1
#
_entry.id   AF-A0A519X4J5-F1
#
_cell.length_a   1.000
_cell.length_b   1.000
_cell.length_c   1.000
_cell.angle_alpha   90.00
_cell.angle_beta   90.00
_cell.angle_gamma   90.00
#
_symmetry.space_group_name_H-M   'P 1'
#
loop_
_entity.id
_entity.type
_entity.pdbx_description
1 polymer ?
#
loop_
_entity_poly.entity_id
_entity_poly.type
_entity_poly.pdbx_seq_one_letter_code
_entity_poly.pdbx_strand_id
1 'polypeptide(L)'
;MLIVFYSIYPLPCVLYLQKYLYLAPCPDLIVLAGVAAVEQAAKDAGQPIKVPFSPGRTDASQEQTDVDSFTYLEPIADGFRNYKKGRSVASTEELLVDKAQLLTLSAPELTVLVAGMRSLNANYDGSANGVLTKRPGQLSNDFFANLLDMNTAWKATSDDKELYEGYDRNTGETKWKATRADLVFGSNAELRAIAEVYASADAQEKFVKDFVAAWTKVMNLDRFDLV
;
A
#
# COMPACT_ATOMS: atom_id res chain seq x y z
N MET A 1 -15.51 2.99 -3.06
CA MET A 1 -14.24 2.39 -2.58
C MET A 1 -13.10 2.51 -3.59
N LEU A 2 -13.35 2.30 -4.89
CA LEU A 2 -12.39 2.58 -5.96
C LEU A 2 -11.81 4.00 -5.96
N ILE A 3 -12.56 5.01 -5.50
CA ILE A 3 -12.14 6.44 -5.44
C ILE A 3 -10.86 6.65 -4.63
N VAL A 4 -10.56 5.79 -3.65
CA VAL A 4 -9.31 5.89 -2.88
C VAL A 4 -8.09 5.53 -3.74
N PHE A 5 -8.24 4.71 -4.79
CA PHE A 5 -7.16 4.28 -5.68
C PHE A 5 -7.05 5.10 -7.00
N TYR A 6 -8.01 5.98 -7.30
CA TYR A 6 -8.06 6.76 -8.56
C TYR A 6 -6.87 7.71 -8.76
N SER A 7 -6.14 8.08 -7.70
CA SER A 7 -5.07 9.08 -7.79
C SER A 7 -3.71 8.53 -8.25
N ILE A 8 -3.58 7.22 -8.52
CA ILE A 8 -2.31 6.57 -8.91
C ILE A 8 -2.34 6.03 -10.36
N TYR A 9 -3.51 5.67 -10.89
CA TYR A 9 -3.58 5.07 -12.22
C TYR A 9 -3.57 6.13 -13.32
N PRO A 10 -2.85 5.92 -14.44
CA PRO A 10 -2.92 6.79 -15.61
C PRO A 10 -4.28 6.61 -16.29
N LEU A 11 -5.32 7.24 -15.76
CA LEU A 11 -6.69 7.26 -16.30
C LEU A 11 -6.73 7.49 -17.82
N PRO A 12 -5.94 8.44 -18.38
CA PRO A 12 -5.91 8.64 -19.83
C PRO A 12 -5.49 7.39 -20.62
N CYS A 13 -4.57 6.58 -20.07
CA CYS A 13 -4.09 5.36 -20.70
C CYS A 13 -5.14 4.24 -20.61
N VAL A 14 -5.83 4.10 -19.47
CA VAL A 14 -6.90 3.11 -19.30
C VAL A 14 -8.12 3.45 -20.18
N LEU A 15 -8.52 4.72 -20.25
CA LEU A 15 -9.58 5.19 -21.14
C LEU A 15 -9.20 5.01 -22.61
N TYR A 16 -7.93 5.20 -22.96
CA TYR A 16 -7.42 4.89 -24.29
C TYR A 16 -7.58 3.40 -24.62
N LEU A 17 -7.17 2.51 -23.72
CA LEU A 17 -7.35 1.06 -23.92
C LEU A 17 -8.83 0.69 -24.06
N GLN A 18 -9.72 1.23 -23.22
CA GLN A 18 -11.16 0.99 -23.33
C GLN A 18 -11.70 1.43 -24.70
N LYS A 19 -11.34 2.63 -25.16
CA LYS A 19 -11.86 3.24 -26.40
C LYS A 19 -11.37 2.55 -27.66
N TYR A 20 -10.14 2.03 -27.67
CA TYR A 20 -9.52 1.44 -28.85
C TYR A 20 -9.64 -0.08 -28.92
N LEU A 21 -9.76 -0.77 -27.78
CA LEU A 21 -9.78 -2.24 -27.73
C LEU A 21 -11.13 -2.86 -27.33
N TYR A 22 -12.14 -2.07 -26.95
CA TYR A 22 -13.50 -2.54 -26.56
C TYR A 22 -13.48 -3.75 -25.59
N LEU A 23 -12.48 -3.81 -24.73
CA LEU A 23 -12.06 -5.06 -24.12
C LEU A 23 -12.80 -5.36 -22.80
N ALA A 24 -13.09 -4.33 -21.99
CA ALA A 24 -13.86 -4.41 -20.73
C ALA A 24 -14.28 -3.00 -20.23
N PRO A 25 -15.20 -2.90 -19.25
CA PRO A 25 -15.53 -1.65 -18.55
C PRO A 25 -14.32 -1.03 -17.82
N CYS A 26 -14.32 0.30 -17.63
CA CYS A 26 -13.15 1.00 -17.06
C CYS A 26 -12.75 0.49 -15.65
N PRO A 27 -13.68 0.26 -14.70
CA PRO A 27 -13.33 -0.27 -13.38
C PRO A 27 -12.65 -1.64 -13.43
N ASP A 28 -13.10 -2.53 -14.32
CA ASP A 28 -12.48 -3.84 -14.49
C ASP A 28 -11.08 -3.71 -15.08
N LEU A 29 -10.86 -2.78 -16.04
CA LEU A 29 -9.53 -2.50 -16.57
C LEU A 29 -8.58 -1.91 -15.53
N ILE A 30 -9.06 -1.04 -14.63
CA ILE A 30 -8.26 -0.48 -13.53
C ILE A 30 -7.80 -1.61 -12.59
N VAL A 31 -8.74 -2.47 -12.17
CA VAL A 31 -8.41 -3.59 -11.28
C VAL A 31 -7.49 -4.59 -12.00
N LEU A 32 -7.73 -4.89 -13.27
CA LEU A 32 -6.89 -5.78 -14.07
C LEU A 32 -5.47 -5.23 -14.26
N ALA A 33 -5.32 -3.91 -14.42
CA ALA A 33 -4.01 -3.27 -14.44
C ALA A 33 -3.27 -3.45 -13.10
N GLY A 34 -3.98 -3.34 -11.98
CA GLY A 34 -3.46 -3.66 -10.65
C GLY A 34 -3.02 -5.12 -10.52
N VAL A 35 -3.86 -6.06 -10.97
CA VAL A 35 -3.55 -7.51 -11.03
C VAL A 35 -2.25 -7.74 -11.80
N ALA A 36 -2.14 -7.20 -13.03
CA ALA A 36 -0.96 -7.35 -13.86
C ALA A 36 0.30 -6.75 -13.21
N ALA A 37 0.18 -5.60 -12.55
CA ALA A 37 1.30 -4.96 -11.86
C ALA A 37 1.81 -5.82 -10.68
N VAL A 38 0.91 -6.39 -9.88
CA VAL A 38 1.28 -7.26 -8.76
C VAL A 38 1.91 -8.57 -9.25
N GLU A 39 1.34 -9.20 -10.29
CA GLU A 39 1.92 -10.41 -10.89
C GLU A 39 3.32 -10.16 -11.46
N GLN A 40 3.52 -9.03 -12.14
CA GLN A 40 4.82 -8.62 -12.67
C GLN A 40 5.83 -8.37 -11.55
N ALA A 41 5.46 -7.62 -10.52
CA ALA A 41 6.33 -7.33 -9.37
C ALA A 41 6.73 -8.59 -8.59
N ALA A 42 5.82 -9.56 -8.45
CA ALA A 42 6.10 -10.85 -7.83
C ALA A 42 7.04 -11.70 -8.70
N LYS A 43 6.82 -11.71 -10.02
CA LYS A 43 7.71 -12.37 -10.98
C LYS A 43 9.12 -11.78 -10.97
N ASP A 44 9.25 -10.46 -10.91
CA ASP A 44 10.55 -9.76 -10.84
C ASP A 44 11.28 -10.02 -9.51
N ALA A 45 10.53 -10.32 -8.45
CA ALA A 45 11.06 -10.81 -7.17
C ALA A 45 11.40 -12.32 -7.19
N GLY A 46 11.22 -13.02 -8.32
CA GLY A 46 11.48 -14.45 -8.46
C GLY A 46 10.39 -15.37 -7.92
N GLN A 47 9.20 -14.84 -7.60
CA GLN A 47 8.08 -15.56 -7.00
C GLN A 47 6.82 -15.42 -7.88
N PRO A 48 6.74 -16.14 -9.03
CA PRO A 48 5.58 -16.04 -9.90
C PRO A 48 4.32 -16.52 -9.17
N ILE A 49 3.33 -15.64 -9.06
CA ILE A 49 2.03 -15.91 -8.44
C ILE A 49 0.92 -15.45 -9.39
N LYS A 50 -0.21 -16.15 -9.34
CA LYS A 50 -1.42 -15.71 -10.04
C LYS A 50 -2.31 -14.94 -9.08
N VAL A 51 -2.77 -13.78 -9.49
CA VAL A 51 -3.68 -12.95 -8.71
C VAL A 51 -5.11 -13.19 -9.22
N PRO A 52 -6.05 -13.62 -8.36
CA PRO A 52 -7.43 -13.83 -8.77
C PRO A 52 -8.08 -12.53 -9.28
N PHE A 53 -8.74 -12.60 -10.42
CA PHE A 53 -9.51 -11.50 -10.99
C PHE A 53 -10.93 -11.97 -11.29
N SER A 54 -11.91 -11.20 -10.84
CA SER A 54 -13.33 -11.44 -11.12
C SER A 54 -13.88 -10.25 -11.90
N PRO A 55 -14.22 -10.42 -13.20
CA PRO A 55 -14.84 -9.35 -13.98
C PRO A 55 -16.29 -9.10 -13.52
N GLY A 56 -16.92 -8.07 -14.07
CA GLY A 56 -18.33 -7.76 -13.86
C GLY A 56 -18.61 -6.37 -13.30
N ARG A 57 -17.59 -5.51 -13.11
CA ARG A 57 -17.82 -4.12 -12.69
C ARG A 57 -18.35 -3.29 -13.85
N THR A 58 -19.19 -2.31 -13.55
CA THR A 58 -19.80 -1.42 -14.55
C THR A 58 -19.41 0.03 -14.32
N ASP A 59 -19.35 0.79 -15.41
CA ASP A 59 -19.15 2.25 -15.35
C ASP A 59 -20.39 2.93 -14.76
N ALA A 60 -20.22 3.73 -13.70
CA ALA A 60 -21.26 4.60 -13.17
C ALA A 60 -21.23 5.95 -13.89
N SER A 61 -22.39 6.52 -14.20
CA SER A 61 -22.48 7.83 -14.86
C SER A 61 -22.39 8.99 -13.86
N GLN A 62 -22.11 10.19 -14.36
CA GLN A 62 -22.05 11.39 -13.50
C GLN A 62 -23.41 11.69 -12.87
N GLU A 63 -24.51 11.39 -13.55
CA GLU A 63 -25.88 11.56 -13.06
C GLU A 63 -26.23 10.60 -11.92
N GLN A 64 -25.51 9.47 -11.83
CA GLN A 64 -25.62 8.51 -10.73
C GLN A 64 -24.71 8.86 -9.54
N THR A 65 -23.95 9.96 -9.64
CA THR A 65 -22.91 10.35 -8.69
C THR A 65 -23.27 11.68 -8.03
N ASP A 66 -23.72 11.63 -6.77
CA ASP A 66 -23.90 12.83 -5.95
C ASP A 66 -22.55 13.31 -5.39
N VAL A 67 -21.97 14.33 -6.04
CA VAL A 67 -20.65 14.88 -5.73
C VAL A 67 -20.51 15.25 -4.25
N ASP A 68 -21.53 15.84 -3.66
CA ASP A 68 -21.47 16.30 -2.27
C ASP A 68 -21.35 15.10 -1.32
N SER A 69 -22.08 14.02 -1.59
CA SER A 69 -21.97 12.77 -0.82
C SER A 69 -20.58 12.12 -0.92
N PHE A 70 -19.91 12.26 -2.07
CA PHE A 70 -18.58 11.69 -2.30
C PHE A 70 -17.47 12.49 -1.62
N THR A 71 -17.70 13.76 -1.25
CA THR A 71 -16.70 14.54 -0.49
C THR A 71 -16.38 13.93 0.87
N TYR A 72 -17.33 13.25 1.51
CA TYR A 72 -17.11 12.54 2.78
C TYR A 72 -16.20 11.31 2.65
N LEU A 73 -15.97 10.82 1.43
CA LEU A 73 -15.05 9.71 1.16
C LEU A 73 -13.62 10.18 0.88
N GLU A 74 -13.36 11.49 0.87
CA GLU A 74 -12.00 12.02 0.76
C GLU A 74 -11.18 11.60 2.00
N PRO A 75 -10.08 10.85 1.83
CA PRO A 75 -9.29 10.39 2.96
C PRO A 75 -8.55 11.57 3.61
N ILE A 76 -8.70 11.72 4.93
CA ILE A 76 -7.89 12.66 5.72
C ILE A 76 -6.44 12.15 5.81
N ALA A 77 -6.26 10.83 5.92
CA ALA A 77 -4.96 10.19 5.81
C ALA A 77 -5.11 8.81 5.13
N ASP A 78 -4.05 8.40 4.45
CA ASP A 78 -3.93 7.10 3.81
C ASP A 78 -2.50 6.59 3.97
N GLY A 79 -2.27 5.87 5.06
CA GLY A 79 -0.95 5.33 5.37
C GLY A 79 -0.48 4.23 4.41
N PHE A 80 -1.37 3.61 3.62
CA PHE A 80 -0.95 2.66 2.58
C PHE A 80 -0.16 3.36 1.47
N ARG A 81 -0.47 4.64 1.19
CA ARG A 81 0.23 5.49 0.19
C ARG A 81 1.12 6.56 0.79
N ASN A 82 1.32 6.51 2.10
CA ASN A 82 2.08 7.50 2.88
C ASN A 82 1.54 8.93 2.76
N TYR A 83 0.21 9.09 2.76
CA TYR A 83 -0.48 10.37 2.61
C TYR A 83 -1.13 10.83 3.92
N LYS A 84 -1.04 12.14 4.22
CA LYS A 84 -1.76 12.80 5.31
C LYS A 84 -2.11 14.22 4.92
N LYS A 85 -3.40 14.58 5.06
CA LYS A 85 -3.93 15.91 4.75
C LYS A 85 -3.92 16.79 6.00
N GLY A 86 -3.01 17.75 6.04
CA GLY A 86 -2.94 18.76 7.10
C GLY A 86 -2.61 18.18 8.48
N ARG A 87 -2.92 18.95 9.53
CA ARG A 87 -2.75 18.53 10.92
C ARG A 87 -4.04 17.93 11.45
N SER A 88 -3.97 16.72 11.97
CA SER A 88 -5.04 16.03 12.66
C SER A 88 -4.77 15.98 14.17
N VAL A 89 -5.83 15.88 14.97
CA VAL A 89 -5.71 15.63 16.41
C VAL A 89 -5.22 14.20 16.68
N ALA A 90 -5.69 13.24 15.89
CA ALA A 90 -5.23 11.86 15.90
C ALA A 90 -3.82 11.74 15.30
N SER A 91 -3.04 10.82 15.85
CA SER A 91 -1.73 10.46 15.32
C SER A 91 -1.85 9.73 13.97
N THR A 92 -0.78 9.76 13.17
CA THR A 92 -0.77 9.15 11.83
C THR A 92 -0.98 7.63 11.90
N GLU A 93 -0.45 6.98 12.93
CA GLU A 93 -0.64 5.55 13.20
C GLU A 93 -2.08 5.19 13.60
N GLU A 94 -2.77 6.03 14.39
CA GLU A 94 -4.18 5.82 14.72
C GLU A 94 -5.07 5.94 13.47
N LEU A 95 -4.78 6.92 12.60
CA LEU A 95 -5.49 7.07 11.33
C LEU A 95 -5.24 5.90 10.36
N LEU A 96 -4.04 5.30 10.40
CA LEU A 96 -3.74 4.08 9.65
C LEU A 96 -4.63 2.92 10.13
N VAL A 97 -4.75 2.73 11.44
CA VAL A 97 -5.57 1.66 12.04
C VAL A 97 -7.06 1.91 11.75
N ASP A 98 -7.53 3.15 11.87
CA ASP A 98 -8.90 3.53 11.50
C ASP A 98 -9.20 3.20 10.02
N LYS A 99 -8.28 3.56 9.11
CA LYS A 99 -8.42 3.22 7.70
C LYS A 99 -8.44 1.71 7.46
N ALA A 100 -7.61 0.96 8.18
CA ALA A 100 -7.57 -0.50 8.10
C ALA A 100 -8.90 -1.13 8.56
N GLN A 101 -9.49 -0.57 9.61
CA GLN A 101 -10.79 -1.01 10.14
C GLN A 101 -11.91 -0.78 9.12
N LEU A 102 -11.94 0.37 8.44
CA LEU A 102 -12.90 0.65 7.37
C LEU A 102 -12.78 -0.31 6.18
N LEU A 103 -11.57 -0.85 5.95
CA LEU A 103 -11.29 -1.86 4.94
C LEU A 103 -11.47 -3.29 5.46
N THR A 104 -11.98 -3.48 6.68
CA THR A 104 -12.18 -4.79 7.33
C THR A 104 -10.90 -5.64 7.42
N LEU A 105 -9.75 -4.99 7.50
CA LEU A 105 -8.44 -5.64 7.55
C LEU A 105 -8.10 -6.05 8.98
N SER A 106 -7.53 -7.24 9.12
CA SER A 106 -6.85 -7.69 10.33
C SER A 106 -5.46 -7.07 10.45
N ALA A 107 -4.87 -7.10 11.65
CA ALA A 107 -3.52 -6.58 11.86
C ALA A 107 -2.45 -7.22 10.94
N PRO A 108 -2.45 -8.55 10.70
CA PRO A 108 -1.53 -9.15 9.73
C PRO A 108 -1.75 -8.68 8.28
N GLU A 109 -3.01 -8.56 7.85
CA GLU A 109 -3.33 -8.08 6.49
C GLU A 109 -2.89 -6.63 6.30
N LEU A 110 -3.12 -5.77 7.30
CA LEU A 110 -2.64 -4.39 7.33
C LEU A 110 -1.11 -4.34 7.18
N THR A 111 -0.39 -5.11 7.99
CA THR A 111 1.07 -5.15 8.00
C THR A 111 1.64 -5.54 6.64
N VAL A 112 1.13 -6.61 6.05
CA VAL A 112 1.60 -7.09 4.75
C VAL A 112 1.26 -6.10 3.63
N LEU A 113 0.06 -5.53 3.64
CA LEU A 113 -0.34 -4.55 2.63
C LEU A 113 0.55 -3.31 2.66
N VAL A 114 0.84 -2.74 3.83
CA VAL A 114 1.71 -1.56 3.91
C VAL A 114 3.11 -1.86 3.38
N ALA A 115 3.71 -2.97 3.82
CA ALA A 115 5.05 -3.36 3.38
C ALA A 115 5.12 -3.64 1.87
N GLY A 116 4.11 -4.32 1.31
CA GLY A 116 4.07 -4.57 -0.13
C GLY A 116 3.89 -3.29 -0.93
N MET A 117 3.03 -2.37 -0.49
CA MET A 117 2.87 -1.06 -1.14
C MET A 117 4.16 -0.22 -1.11
N ARG A 118 4.95 -0.31 -0.02
CA ARG A 118 6.28 0.31 0.05
C ARG A 118 7.28 -0.33 -0.89
N SER A 119 7.30 -1.66 -0.99
CA SER A 119 8.18 -2.38 -1.91
C SER A 119 7.87 -2.04 -3.38
N LEU A 120 6.58 -1.86 -3.70
CA LEU A 120 6.10 -1.44 -5.02
C LEU A 120 6.29 0.06 -5.31
N ASN A 121 6.78 0.84 -4.34
CA ASN A 121 6.95 2.29 -4.45
C ASN A 121 5.64 3.03 -4.79
N ALA A 122 4.54 2.64 -4.16
CA ALA A 122 3.19 3.17 -4.42
C ALA A 122 2.84 4.40 -3.55
N ASN A 123 3.79 5.30 -3.34
CA ASN A 123 3.58 6.52 -2.55
C ASN A 123 2.85 7.60 -3.37
N TYR A 124 2.02 8.41 -2.73
CA TYR A 124 1.11 9.35 -3.42
C TYR A 124 1.82 10.44 -4.24
N ASP A 125 2.99 10.89 -3.81
CA ASP A 125 3.80 11.95 -4.42
C ASP A 125 5.06 11.41 -5.12
N GLY A 126 5.22 10.09 -5.17
CA GLY A 126 6.44 9.44 -5.64
C GLY A 126 7.65 9.62 -4.71
N SER A 127 7.46 10.07 -3.47
CA SER A 127 8.55 10.16 -2.49
C SER A 127 9.09 8.77 -2.12
N ALA A 128 10.34 8.72 -1.68
CA ALA A 128 10.99 7.49 -1.21
C ALA A 128 10.70 7.17 0.27
N ASN A 129 9.69 7.81 0.89
CA ASN A 129 9.37 7.63 2.31
C ASN A 129 8.85 6.22 2.58
N GLY A 130 9.53 5.46 3.43
CA GLY A 130 9.22 4.08 3.77
C GLY A 130 9.62 3.06 2.70
N VAL A 131 10.25 3.48 1.60
CA VAL A 131 10.73 2.58 0.54
C VAL A 131 12.07 1.99 0.97
N LEU A 132 12.01 1.08 1.94
CA LEU A 132 13.18 0.44 2.54
C LEU A 132 13.65 -0.75 1.68
N THR A 133 13.95 -0.48 0.41
CA THR A 133 14.49 -1.48 -0.52
C THR A 133 15.41 -0.83 -1.53
N LYS A 134 16.35 -1.62 -2.07
CA LYS A 134 17.22 -1.22 -3.19
C LYS A 134 16.63 -1.63 -4.54
N ARG A 135 15.51 -2.36 -4.56
CA ARG A 135 14.85 -2.89 -5.76
C ARG A 135 13.38 -2.47 -5.80
N PRO A 136 13.09 -1.15 -5.88
CA PRO A 136 11.72 -0.68 -5.92
C PRO A 136 10.97 -1.26 -7.13
N GLY A 137 9.70 -1.63 -6.92
CA GLY A 137 8.87 -2.29 -7.93
C GLY A 137 8.93 -3.82 -7.90
N GLN A 138 9.83 -4.42 -7.12
CA GLN A 138 9.81 -5.86 -6.85
C GLN A 138 9.03 -6.12 -5.57
N LEU A 139 8.20 -7.18 -5.53
CA LEU A 139 7.44 -7.53 -4.32
C LEU A 139 8.32 -8.36 -3.37
N SER A 140 8.94 -7.71 -2.39
CA SER A 140 9.82 -8.35 -1.41
C SER A 140 9.50 -7.96 0.04
N ASN A 141 9.93 -8.80 0.98
CA ASN A 141 9.88 -8.52 2.41
C ASN A 141 11.01 -7.58 2.89
N ASP A 142 11.73 -6.94 1.97
CA ASP A 142 12.86 -6.05 2.26
C ASP A 142 12.47 -4.93 3.23
N PHE A 143 11.21 -4.48 3.18
CA PHE A 143 10.68 -3.47 4.10
C PHE A 143 10.89 -3.87 5.57
N PHE A 144 10.50 -5.09 5.95
CA PHE A 144 10.62 -5.55 7.33
C PHE A 144 12.07 -5.87 7.71
N ALA A 145 12.81 -6.49 6.79
CA ALA A 145 14.22 -6.80 7.01
C ALA A 145 15.04 -5.53 7.31
N ASN A 146 14.81 -4.44 6.56
CA ASN A 146 15.51 -3.18 6.76
C ASN A 146 14.94 -2.35 7.93
N LEU A 147 13.64 -2.46 8.22
CA LEU A 147 13.01 -1.77 9.36
C LEU A 147 13.52 -2.32 10.70
N LEU A 148 13.69 -3.64 10.79
CA LEU A 148 14.10 -4.33 12.02
C LEU A 148 15.63 -4.48 12.15
N ASP A 149 16.39 -4.04 11.14
CA ASP A 149 17.85 -4.01 11.19
C ASP A 149 18.34 -3.04 12.28
N MET A 150 18.94 -3.60 13.32
CA MET A 150 19.48 -2.86 14.45
C MET A 150 20.68 -1.97 14.07
N ASN A 151 21.28 -2.14 12.89
CA ASN A 151 22.30 -1.23 12.39
C ASN A 151 21.74 0.12 11.96
N THR A 152 20.42 0.23 11.77
CA THR A 152 19.75 1.50 11.46
C THR A 152 19.27 2.17 12.76
N ALA A 153 19.59 3.45 12.94
CA ALA A 153 19.03 4.28 14.00
C ALA A 153 18.12 5.35 13.40
N TRP A 154 16.92 5.50 13.96
CA TRP A 154 15.91 6.44 13.48
C TRP A 154 15.91 7.72 14.31
N LYS A 155 15.92 8.87 13.65
CA LYS A 155 15.81 10.19 14.29
C LYS A 155 14.79 11.04 13.55
N ALA A 156 13.93 11.72 14.30
CA ALA A 156 12.97 12.66 13.73
C ALA A 156 13.72 13.83 13.05
N THR A 157 13.28 14.23 11.86
CA THR A 157 13.86 15.35 11.11
C THR A 157 13.29 16.70 11.54
N SER A 158 12.16 16.70 12.24
CA SER A 158 11.39 17.90 12.58
C SER A 158 10.60 17.72 13.87
N ASP A 159 10.21 18.85 14.48
CA ASP A 159 9.48 18.88 15.76
C ASP A 159 8.07 18.29 15.69
N ASP A 160 7.48 18.26 14.49
CA ASP A 160 6.20 17.60 14.24
C ASP A 160 6.29 16.06 14.30
N LYS A 161 7.52 15.50 14.29
CA LYS A 161 7.80 14.06 14.43
C LYS A 161 7.00 13.20 13.45
N GLU A 162 6.75 13.73 12.25
CA GLU A 162 6.07 13.01 11.17
C GLU A 162 7.06 12.34 10.21
N LEU A 163 8.23 12.96 10.00
CA LEU A 163 9.29 12.44 9.15
C LEU A 163 10.52 12.05 10.00
N TYR A 164 11.12 10.92 9.63
CA TYR A 164 12.27 10.33 10.27
C TYR A 164 13.32 9.96 9.23
N GLU A 165 14.57 10.17 9.60
CA GLU A 165 15.72 9.69 8.85
C GLU A 165 16.34 8.50 9.61
N GLY A 166 16.60 7.43 8.86
CA GLY A 166 17.30 6.25 9.32
C GLY A 166 18.77 6.35 8.91
N TYR A 167 19.67 6.35 9.89
CA TYR A 167 21.12 6.46 9.68
C TYR A 167 21.81 5.15 10.05
N ASP A 168 22.90 4.83 9.38
CA ASP A 168 23.78 3.74 9.82
C ASP A 168 24.44 4.10 11.16
N ARG A 169 24.34 3.22 12.15
CA ARG A 169 24.90 3.47 13.50
C ARG A 169 26.42 3.59 13.51
N ASN A 170 27.10 2.96 12.57
CA ASN A 170 28.57 2.95 12.54
C ASN A 170 29.12 4.14 11.77
N THR A 171 28.52 4.47 10.62
CA THR A 171 29.02 5.53 9.73
C THR A 171 28.33 6.87 9.93
N GLY A 172 27.11 6.89 10.48
CA GLY A 172 26.28 8.08 10.58
C GLY A 172 25.63 8.51 9.26
N GLU A 173 25.81 7.74 8.17
CA GLU A 173 25.24 8.07 6.87
C GLU A 173 23.74 7.81 6.82
N THR A 174 22.98 8.71 6.21
CA THR A 174 21.54 8.54 5.99
C THR A 174 21.29 7.42 4.99
N LYS A 175 20.62 6.35 5.42
CA LYS A 175 20.21 5.21 4.58
C LYS A 175 18.79 5.37 4.06
N TRP A 176 17.88 5.79 4.93
CA TRP A 176 16.44 5.70 4.68
C TRP A 176 15.68 6.91 5.17
N LYS A 177 14.49 7.12 4.61
CA LYS A 177 13.48 8.05 5.13
C LYS A 177 12.19 7.30 5.38
N ALA A 178 11.48 7.63 6.44
CA ALA A 178 10.25 6.95 6.82
C ALA A 178 9.33 7.91 7.57
N THR A 179 8.04 7.62 7.57
CA THR A 179 7.07 8.36 8.38
C THR A 179 6.65 7.57 9.61
N ARG A 180 5.81 8.16 10.47
CA ARG A 180 5.17 7.44 11.58
C ARG A 180 4.39 6.21 11.12
N ALA A 181 3.74 6.27 9.96
CA ALA A 181 2.98 5.16 9.39
C ALA A 181 3.88 3.94 9.08
N ASP A 182 5.16 4.18 8.81
CA ASP A 182 6.14 3.13 8.53
C ASP A 182 6.78 2.62 9.82
N LEU A 183 7.15 3.52 10.74
CA LEU A 183 7.87 3.17 11.96
C LEU A 183 6.99 2.53 13.05
N VAL A 184 5.67 2.66 12.97
CA VAL A 184 4.74 2.01 13.91
C VAL A 184 4.95 0.49 13.96
N PHE A 185 5.29 -0.14 12.83
CA PHE A 185 5.57 -1.58 12.73
C PHE A 185 6.85 -2.01 13.47
N GLY A 186 7.75 -1.08 13.79
CA GLY A 186 8.94 -1.36 14.60
C GLY A 186 8.78 -0.99 16.08
N SER A 187 7.73 -0.24 16.43
CA SER A 187 7.52 0.39 17.75
C SER A 187 6.40 -0.26 18.57
N ASN A 188 5.26 -0.57 17.94
CA ASN A 188 4.16 -1.27 18.61
C ASN A 188 4.51 -2.76 18.76
N ALA A 189 4.41 -3.30 19.97
CA ALA A 189 4.83 -4.67 20.27
C ALA A 189 4.09 -5.75 19.45
N GLU A 190 2.79 -5.58 19.20
CA GLU A 190 1.99 -6.55 18.44
C GLU A 190 2.32 -6.47 16.95
N LEU A 191 2.37 -5.26 16.38
CA LEU A 191 2.75 -5.08 14.97
C LEU A 191 4.19 -5.51 14.71
N ARG A 192 5.08 -5.30 15.68
CA ARG A 192 6.47 -5.74 15.61
C ARG A 192 6.58 -7.26 15.60
N ALA A 193 5.82 -7.97 16.43
CA ALA A 193 5.82 -9.43 16.41
C ALA A 193 5.40 -9.97 15.03
N ILE A 194 4.43 -9.34 14.37
CA ILE A 194 4.01 -9.69 13.00
C ILE A 194 5.13 -9.34 11.99
N ALA A 195 5.74 -8.16 12.13
CA ALA A 195 6.85 -7.74 11.27
C ALA A 195 8.05 -8.68 11.35
N GLU A 196 8.36 -9.22 12.53
CA GLU A 196 9.46 -10.19 12.74
C GLU A 196 9.20 -11.51 12.00
N VAL A 197 7.94 -11.98 11.95
CA VAL A 197 7.56 -13.13 11.14
C VAL A 197 7.86 -12.86 9.66
N TYR A 198 7.46 -11.72 9.12
CA TYR A 198 7.69 -11.40 7.71
C TYR A 198 9.13 -10.97 7.39
N ALA A 199 9.92 -10.53 8.36
CA ALA A 199 11.35 -10.24 8.20
C ALA A 199 12.23 -11.50 8.16
N SER A 200 11.68 -12.65 8.56
CA SER A 200 12.42 -13.91 8.58
C SER A 200 12.87 -14.32 7.17
N ALA A 201 14.04 -14.96 7.07
CA ALA A 201 14.68 -15.27 5.78
C ALA A 201 13.87 -16.23 4.90
N ASP A 202 13.01 -17.04 5.49
CA ASP A 202 12.11 -18.00 4.85
C ASP A 202 10.71 -17.43 4.56
N ALA A 203 10.43 -16.19 4.96
CA ALA A 203 9.09 -15.61 4.90
C ALA A 203 8.73 -15.00 3.54
N GLN A 204 9.65 -14.93 2.57
CA GLN A 204 9.42 -14.27 1.28
C GLN A 204 8.21 -14.87 0.51
N GLU A 205 8.10 -16.19 0.44
CA GLU A 205 6.97 -16.84 -0.26
C GLU A 205 5.65 -16.59 0.48
N LYS A 206 5.67 -16.67 1.81
CA LYS A 206 4.51 -16.39 2.67
C LYS A 206 4.06 -14.93 2.51
N PHE A 207 5.00 -13.99 2.51
CA PHE A 207 4.74 -12.56 2.33
C PHE A 207 4.02 -12.29 1.01
N VAL A 208 4.51 -12.84 -0.12
CA VAL A 208 3.88 -12.65 -1.43
C VAL A 208 2.46 -13.22 -1.45
N LYS A 209 2.24 -14.41 -0.90
CA LYS A 209 0.91 -15.04 -0.85
C LYS A 209 -0.07 -14.23 0.00
N ASP A 210 0.35 -13.83 1.20
CA ASP A 210 -0.49 -13.05 2.11
C ASP A 210 -0.78 -11.66 1.54
N PHE A 211 0.18 -11.05 0.83
CA PHE A 211 -0.02 -9.76 0.15
C PHE A 211 -1.06 -9.87 -0.94
N VAL A 212 -0.96 -10.90 -1.79
CA VAL A 212 -1.93 -11.14 -2.86
C VAL A 212 -3.32 -11.42 -2.28
N ALA A 213 -3.42 -12.18 -1.18
CA ALA A 213 -4.69 -12.44 -0.52
C ALA A 213 -5.33 -11.15 0.03
N ALA A 214 -4.55 -10.33 0.74
CA ALA A 214 -5.02 -9.07 1.30
C ALA A 214 -5.38 -8.05 0.21
N TRP A 215 -4.58 -7.96 -0.86
CA TRP A 215 -4.86 -7.13 -2.03
C TRP A 215 -6.16 -7.54 -2.71
N THR A 216 -6.33 -8.84 -2.97
CA THR A 216 -7.53 -9.40 -3.60
C THR A 216 -8.77 -9.15 -2.75
N LYS A 217 -8.66 -9.27 -1.42
CA LYS A 217 -9.74 -8.93 -0.48
C LYS A 217 -10.16 -7.47 -0.65
N VAL A 218 -9.22 -6.52 -0.58
CA VAL A 218 -9.52 -5.09 -0.73
C VAL A 218 -10.16 -4.78 -2.08
N MET A 219 -9.69 -5.41 -3.16
CA MET A 219 -10.25 -5.21 -4.50
C MET A 219 -11.69 -5.72 -4.65
N ASN A 220 -12.15 -6.62 -3.78
CA ASN A 220 -13.48 -7.24 -3.86
C ASN A 220 -14.43 -6.82 -2.72
N LEU A 221 -14.05 -5.88 -1.85
CA LEU A 221 -14.92 -5.43 -0.74
C LEU A 221 -16.25 -4.78 -1.19
N ASP A 222 -16.36 -4.33 -2.44
CA ASP A 222 -17.60 -3.78 -3.03
C ASP A 222 -18.33 -4.76 -3.95
N ARG A 223 -17.84 -6.00 -4.09
CA ARG A 223 -18.40 -7.05 -4.95
C ARG A 223 -19.44 -7.90 -4.22
N PHE A 224 -20.52 -7.26 -3.76
CA PHE A 224 -21.66 -7.93 -3.12
C PHE A 224 -22.42 -8.88 -4.06
N ASP A 225 -22.18 -8.78 -5.37
CA ASP A 225 -22.76 -9.62 -6.43
C ASP A 225 -22.12 -11.02 -6.52
N LEU A 226 -20.96 -11.24 -5.89
CA LEU A 226 -20.20 -12.50 -5.95
C LEU A 226 -20.40 -13.41 -4.73
N VAL A 227 -21.33 -13.06 -3.84
CA VAL A 227 -21.61 -13.77 -2.56
C VAL A 227 -22.67 -14.85 -2.73
#